data_AF-A0A8X7XIA0-F1
#
_entry.id   AF-A0A8X7XIA0-F1
#
_cell.length_a   1.000
_cell.length_b   1.000
_cell.length_c   1.000
_cell.angle_alpha   90.00
_cell.angle_beta   90.00
_cell.angle_gamma   90.00
#
_symmetry.space_group_name_H-M   'P 1'
#
loop_
_entity.id
_entity.type
_entity.pdbx_description
1 polymer ?
#
loop_
_entity_poly.entity_id
_entity_poly.type
_entity_poly.pdbx_seq_one_letter_code
_entity_poly.pdbx_strand_id
1 'polypeptide(L)'
;MTHLQAGLSPETLEKAKVELKENPDTLHQDIQEVRDMIITRPDIGFLRTDDAFILRFLRARKFNHFEAFRLLAQYFEYRQQNLDMFKNLKATDPGIKQALKDGFPGVLSNLDHYGRRILVLFAANWDQSRYTFVDILRAILLSLEAMIEDPELQVNGFVLIIDWSNFTFKQASKLTPSMLRLAIEGLQNPRNEIWVERSNNHEENFVGPDAPFTHMSQDYRPLNYGHALLPGEGAAMVEYVKAGKRIPRRGEIGLTSEEIVVFEQAGYVMSGSRHCHMEAVRLRMENQIYSVDEKRALASFNPEKWRIGKPNKP
;
A
#
# COMPACT_ATOMS: atom_id res chain seq x y z
N MET A 1 18.62 -10.77 -32.61
CA MET A 1 18.49 -9.81 -31.49
C MET A 1 17.70 -8.63 -31.99
N THR A 2 16.61 -8.30 -31.31
CA THR A 2 15.86 -7.07 -31.56
C THR A 2 16.66 -5.88 -31.04
N HIS A 3 16.45 -4.68 -31.58
CA HIS A 3 17.10 -3.46 -31.06
C HIS A 3 16.77 -3.19 -29.57
N LEU A 4 15.66 -3.75 -29.08
CA LEU A 4 15.18 -3.66 -27.69
C LEU A 4 16.01 -4.48 -26.69
N GLN A 5 16.83 -5.40 -27.18
CA GLN A 5 17.78 -6.18 -26.39
C GLN A 5 19.23 -5.73 -26.60
N ALA A 6 19.45 -4.69 -27.40
CA ALA A 6 20.77 -4.13 -27.60
C ALA A 6 21.32 -3.64 -26.25
N GLY A 7 22.55 -4.05 -25.91
CA GLY A 7 23.23 -3.68 -24.67
C GLY A 7 23.18 -4.73 -23.56
N LEU A 8 22.41 -5.82 -23.71
CA LEU A 8 22.45 -6.95 -22.76
C LEU A 8 23.61 -7.90 -23.08
N SER A 9 24.37 -8.26 -22.05
CA SER A 9 25.38 -9.32 -22.09
C SER A 9 24.72 -10.70 -22.25
N PRO A 10 25.46 -11.73 -22.72
CA PRO A 10 24.93 -13.08 -22.86
C PRO A 10 24.37 -13.67 -21.55
N GLU A 11 25.05 -13.38 -20.44
CA GLU A 11 24.64 -13.80 -19.09
C GLU A 11 23.31 -13.16 -18.70
N THR A 12 23.16 -11.85 -18.94
CA THR A 12 21.93 -11.14 -18.62
C THR A 12 20.77 -11.49 -19.56
N LEU A 13 21.05 -11.81 -20.83
CA LEU A 13 20.04 -12.34 -21.75
C LEU A 13 19.45 -13.67 -21.25
N GLU A 14 20.31 -14.59 -20.80
CA GLU A 14 19.86 -15.87 -20.25
C GLU A 14 19.06 -15.65 -18.96
N LYS A 15 19.53 -14.75 -18.09
CA LYS A 15 18.80 -14.37 -16.88
C LYS A 15 17.43 -13.77 -17.19
N ALA A 16 17.35 -12.85 -18.15
CA ALA A 16 16.08 -12.24 -18.57
C ALA A 16 15.09 -13.30 -19.09
N LYS A 17 15.58 -14.24 -19.89
CA LYS A 17 14.79 -15.36 -20.40
C LYS A 17 14.28 -16.27 -19.29
N VAL A 18 15.15 -16.69 -18.37
CA VAL A 18 14.83 -17.68 -17.33
C VAL A 18 14.01 -17.07 -16.19
N GLU A 19 14.44 -15.92 -15.67
CA GLU A 19 13.85 -15.31 -14.47
C GLU A 19 12.68 -14.37 -14.78
N LEU A 20 12.74 -13.66 -15.91
CA LEU A 20 11.73 -12.68 -16.31
C LEU A 20 10.77 -13.21 -17.37
N LYS A 21 11.05 -14.37 -17.98
CA LYS A 21 10.28 -14.93 -19.11
C LYS A 21 10.31 -14.04 -20.36
N GLU A 22 11.37 -13.25 -20.52
CA GLU A 22 11.56 -12.41 -21.71
C GLU A 22 11.76 -13.29 -22.95
N ASN A 23 10.86 -13.17 -23.92
CA ASN A 23 10.96 -13.86 -25.20
C ASN A 23 11.23 -12.84 -26.33
N PRO A 24 12.41 -12.87 -26.97
CA PRO A 24 12.77 -11.94 -28.05
C PRO A 24 11.77 -11.89 -29.20
N ASP A 25 11.11 -13.01 -29.49
CA ASP A 25 10.21 -13.15 -30.64
C ASP A 25 8.84 -12.52 -30.39
N THR A 26 8.42 -12.36 -29.13
CA THR A 26 7.11 -11.79 -28.75
C THR A 26 7.21 -10.37 -28.20
N LEU A 27 8.41 -9.80 -28.02
CA LEU A 27 8.62 -8.49 -27.38
C LEU A 27 7.68 -7.38 -27.88
N HIS A 28 7.52 -7.23 -29.19
CA HIS A 28 6.66 -6.19 -29.76
C HIS A 28 5.19 -6.42 -29.44
N GLN A 29 4.75 -7.69 -29.44
CA GLN A 29 3.39 -8.06 -29.03
C GLN A 29 3.18 -7.79 -27.55
N ASP A 30 4.12 -8.21 -26.69
CA ASP A 30 4.05 -7.99 -25.24
C ASP A 30 3.93 -6.50 -24.88
N ILE A 31 4.69 -5.65 -25.58
CA ILE A 31 4.62 -4.19 -25.43
C ILE A 31 3.27 -3.65 -25.91
N GLN A 32 2.74 -4.16 -27.02
CA GLN A 32 1.47 -3.72 -27.56
C GLN A 32 0.31 -4.08 -26.62
N GLU A 33 0.31 -5.26 -26.01
CA GLU A 33 -0.73 -5.67 -25.04
C GLU A 33 -0.79 -4.72 -23.84
N VAL A 34 0.37 -4.26 -23.33
CA VAL A 34 0.40 -3.24 -22.27
C VAL A 34 -0.13 -1.90 -22.77
N ARG A 35 0.23 -1.51 -24.00
CA ARG A 35 -0.23 -0.25 -24.62
C ARG A 35 -1.75 -0.24 -24.83
N ASP A 36 -2.34 -1.37 -25.20
CA ASP A 36 -3.78 -1.49 -25.39
C ASP A 36 -4.56 -1.30 -24.07
N MET A 37 -3.97 -1.68 -22.93
CA MET A 37 -4.59 -1.43 -21.62
C MET A 37 -4.56 0.05 -21.20
N ILE A 38 -3.65 0.87 -21.74
CA ILE A 38 -3.54 2.31 -21.40
C ILE A 38 -4.85 3.06 -21.67
N ILE A 39 -5.56 2.70 -22.74
CA ILE A 39 -6.82 3.36 -23.12
C ILE A 39 -7.93 3.18 -22.06
N THR A 40 -7.79 2.20 -21.16
CA THR A 40 -8.77 1.89 -20.11
C THR A 40 -8.70 2.85 -18.91
N ARG A 41 -7.61 3.64 -18.79
CA ARG A 41 -7.40 4.63 -17.72
C ARG A 41 -7.22 6.04 -18.27
N PRO A 42 -8.27 6.65 -18.86
CA PRO A 42 -8.18 8.00 -19.43
C PRO A 42 -7.98 9.11 -18.38
N ASP A 43 -8.14 8.78 -17.10
CA ASP A 43 -7.90 9.66 -15.96
C ASP A 43 -6.40 9.85 -15.65
N ILE A 44 -5.53 8.96 -16.14
CA ILE A 44 -4.07 9.05 -15.96
C ILE A 44 -3.42 9.71 -17.19
N GLY A 45 -2.53 10.66 -16.93
CA GLY A 45 -1.72 11.32 -17.96
C GLY A 45 -0.47 10.51 -18.27
N PHE A 46 -0.57 9.52 -19.16
CA PHE A 46 0.57 8.73 -19.62
C PHE A 46 1.46 9.55 -20.56
N LEU A 47 2.48 10.22 -20.00
CA LEU A 47 3.34 11.15 -20.76
C LEU A 47 4.39 10.45 -21.64
N ARG A 48 4.63 9.14 -21.45
CA ARG A 48 5.65 8.37 -22.16
C ARG A 48 5.23 6.91 -22.30
N THR A 49 5.24 6.39 -23.53
CA THR A 49 4.73 5.04 -23.88
C THR A 49 5.52 4.38 -25.03
N ASP A 50 6.75 4.84 -25.29
CA ASP A 50 7.66 4.20 -26.24
C ASP A 50 8.08 2.80 -25.77
N ASP A 51 8.47 1.95 -26.72
CA ASP A 51 8.80 0.54 -26.50
C ASP A 51 9.85 0.35 -25.39
N ALA A 52 10.93 1.14 -25.42
CA ALA A 52 11.99 1.08 -24.43
C ALA A 52 11.52 1.48 -23.02
N PHE A 53 10.52 2.35 -22.93
CA PHE A 53 9.94 2.75 -21.65
C PHE A 53 9.01 1.68 -21.09
N ILE A 54 8.07 1.15 -21.91
CA ILE A 54 7.15 0.09 -21.50
C ILE A 54 7.90 -1.19 -21.10
N LEU A 55 8.97 -1.52 -21.82
CA LEU A 55 9.78 -2.72 -21.55
C LEU A 55 10.36 -2.74 -20.12
N ARG A 56 10.63 -1.58 -19.51
CA ARG A 56 11.06 -1.48 -18.10
C ARG A 56 10.04 -2.11 -17.16
N PHE A 57 8.75 -1.86 -17.41
CA PHE A 57 7.64 -2.34 -16.60
C PHE A 57 7.38 -3.84 -16.82
N LEU A 58 7.47 -4.29 -18.08
CA LEU A 58 7.40 -5.72 -18.41
C LEU A 58 8.51 -6.52 -17.71
N ARG A 59 9.78 -6.06 -17.81
CA ARG A 59 10.91 -6.68 -17.10
C ARG A 59 10.70 -6.69 -15.60
N ALA A 60 10.30 -5.56 -15.01
CA ALA A 60 10.02 -5.45 -13.58
C ALA A 60 8.87 -6.34 -13.09
N ARG A 61 8.00 -6.82 -13.98
CA ARG A 61 6.85 -7.69 -13.67
C ARG A 61 6.91 -9.04 -14.38
N LYS A 62 8.11 -9.46 -14.79
CA LYS A 62 8.37 -10.80 -15.37
C LYS A 62 7.40 -11.13 -16.51
N PHE A 63 7.17 -10.13 -17.37
CA PHE A 63 6.30 -10.22 -18.53
C PHE A 63 4.84 -10.60 -18.21
N ASN A 64 4.38 -10.34 -16.98
CA ASN A 64 2.95 -10.31 -16.70
C ASN A 64 2.39 -8.95 -17.15
N HIS A 65 1.65 -8.94 -18.26
CA HIS A 65 1.18 -7.72 -18.91
C HIS A 65 0.27 -6.89 -18.01
N PHE A 66 -0.68 -7.52 -17.31
CA PHE A 66 -1.60 -6.82 -16.42
C PHE A 66 -0.85 -6.15 -15.25
N GLU A 67 0.08 -6.88 -14.62
CA GLU A 67 0.90 -6.35 -13.54
C GLU A 67 1.87 -5.26 -14.02
N ALA A 68 2.39 -5.37 -15.25
CA ALA A 68 3.22 -4.35 -15.87
C ALA A 68 2.43 -3.07 -16.14
N PHE A 69 1.22 -3.19 -16.69
CA PHE A 69 0.28 -2.07 -16.85
C PHE A 69 -0.07 -1.43 -15.51
N ARG A 70 -0.36 -2.25 -14.50
CA ARG A 70 -0.64 -1.80 -13.13
C ARG A 70 0.47 -0.93 -12.57
N LEU A 71 1.72 -1.39 -12.69
CA LEU A 71 2.90 -0.64 -12.28
C LEU A 71 3.09 0.65 -13.08
N LEU A 72 2.87 0.61 -14.40
CA LEU A 72 2.95 1.77 -15.28
C LEU A 72 1.93 2.85 -14.91
N ALA A 73 0.69 2.46 -14.64
CA ALA A 73 -0.37 3.36 -14.21
C ALA A 73 -0.04 3.98 -12.83
N GLN A 74 0.36 3.16 -11.87
CA GLN A 74 0.77 3.62 -10.53
C GLN A 74 1.94 4.61 -10.61
N TYR A 75 2.90 4.37 -11.50
CA TYR A 75 4.04 5.27 -11.71
C TYR A 75 3.59 6.68 -12.13
N PHE A 76 2.67 6.80 -13.09
CA PHE A 76 2.18 8.10 -13.53
C PHE A 76 1.22 8.74 -12.52
N GLU A 77 0.34 7.95 -11.92
CA GLU A 77 -0.60 8.42 -10.89
C GLU A 77 0.15 8.97 -9.67
N TYR A 78 1.18 8.26 -9.19
CA TYR A 78 2.04 8.73 -8.10
C TYR A 78 2.71 10.08 -8.44
N ARG A 79 3.15 10.26 -9.69
CA ARG A 79 3.73 11.52 -10.16
C ARG A 79 2.71 12.66 -10.21
N GLN A 80 1.49 12.37 -10.65
CA GLN A 80 0.40 13.34 -10.70
C GLN A 80 -0.08 13.76 -9.31
N GLN A 81 -0.10 12.83 -8.35
CA GLN A 81 -0.50 13.10 -6.97
C GLN A 81 0.58 13.83 -6.16
N ASN A 82 1.86 13.65 -6.52
CA ASN A 82 3.01 14.20 -5.79
C ASN A 82 3.82 15.22 -6.62
N LEU A 83 3.12 16.17 -7.26
CA LEU A 83 3.76 17.16 -8.17
C LEU A 83 4.93 17.92 -7.53
N ASP A 84 4.86 18.24 -6.23
CA ASP A 84 5.95 18.94 -5.54
C ASP A 84 7.25 18.13 -5.51
N MET A 85 7.16 16.80 -5.58
CA MET A 85 8.32 15.91 -5.66
C MET A 85 8.90 15.86 -7.09
N PHE A 86 8.05 15.86 -8.12
CA PHE A 86 8.49 15.64 -9.51
C PHE A 86 8.65 16.93 -10.34
N LYS A 87 8.12 18.06 -9.87
CA LYS A 87 8.25 19.34 -10.56
C LYS A 87 9.72 19.75 -10.61
N ASN A 88 10.19 20.12 -11.81
CA ASN A 88 11.58 20.51 -12.06
C ASN A 88 12.62 19.49 -11.57
N LEU A 89 12.33 18.19 -11.69
CA LEU A 89 13.27 17.12 -11.34
C LEU A 89 14.47 17.11 -12.31
N LYS A 90 15.48 17.94 -12.01
CA LYS A 90 16.69 18.12 -12.84
C LYS A 90 17.92 18.21 -11.94
N ALA A 91 19.06 17.70 -12.42
CA ALA A 91 20.33 17.77 -11.70
C ALA A 91 20.86 19.21 -11.49
N THR A 92 20.26 20.20 -12.18
CA THR A 92 20.58 21.63 -12.03
C THR A 92 19.83 22.30 -10.88
N ASP A 93 18.80 21.65 -10.33
CA ASP A 93 18.10 22.15 -9.14
C ASP A 93 19.09 22.26 -7.97
N PRO A 94 19.15 23.39 -7.24
CA PRO A 94 20.18 23.60 -6.22
C PRO A 94 20.20 22.54 -5.12
N GLY A 95 19.03 22.11 -4.63
CA GLY A 95 18.92 21.13 -3.56
C GLY A 95 19.36 19.75 -4.04
N ILE A 96 18.85 19.31 -5.19
CA ILE A 96 19.23 18.05 -5.83
C ILE A 96 20.73 18.03 -6.14
N LYS A 97 21.24 19.09 -6.78
CA LYS A 97 22.65 19.21 -7.16
C LYS A 97 23.56 19.09 -5.95
N GLN A 98 23.17 19.73 -4.84
CA GLN A 98 23.96 19.70 -3.63
C GLN A 98 23.92 18.32 -2.97
N ALA A 99 22.74 17.70 -2.86
CA ALA A 99 22.60 16.34 -2.36
C ALA A 99 23.45 15.34 -3.17
N LEU A 100 23.42 15.41 -4.50
CA LEU A 100 24.25 14.56 -5.38
C LEU A 100 25.75 14.77 -5.14
N LYS A 101 26.21 16.02 -5.01
CA LYS A 101 27.61 16.34 -4.73
C LYS A 101 28.09 15.80 -3.37
N ASP A 102 27.19 15.79 -2.39
CA ASP A 102 27.49 15.30 -1.04
C ASP A 102 27.28 13.78 -0.91
N GLY A 103 26.97 13.08 -2.01
CA GLY A 103 26.85 11.61 -2.04
C GLY A 103 25.49 11.08 -1.59
N PHE A 104 24.40 11.82 -1.87
CA PHE A 104 23.03 11.38 -1.63
C PHE A 104 22.24 11.23 -2.95
N PRO A 105 22.23 10.04 -3.58
CA PRO A 105 22.97 8.83 -3.23
C PRO A 105 24.40 8.81 -3.77
N GLY A 106 25.27 8.06 -3.08
CA GLY A 106 26.54 7.60 -3.63
C GLY A 106 26.30 6.35 -4.47
N VAL A 107 27.09 6.16 -5.53
CA VAL A 107 26.99 4.99 -6.41
C VAL A 107 28.37 4.34 -6.49
N LEU A 108 28.46 3.06 -6.18
CA LEU A 108 29.71 2.32 -6.29
C LEU A 108 29.98 1.95 -7.76
N SER A 109 31.26 2.00 -8.15
CA SER A 109 31.71 1.59 -9.48
C SER A 109 31.48 0.11 -9.74
N ASN A 110 31.70 -0.72 -8.72
CA ASN A 110 31.53 -2.16 -8.79
C ASN A 110 30.05 -2.56 -8.62
N LEU A 111 29.69 -3.68 -9.25
CA LEU A 111 28.43 -4.37 -9.04
C LEU A 111 28.57 -5.37 -7.89
N ASP A 112 27.45 -5.81 -7.33
CA ASP A 112 27.46 -6.98 -6.45
C ASP A 112 27.57 -8.29 -7.23
N HIS A 113 27.65 -9.42 -6.52
CA HIS A 113 27.77 -10.74 -7.16
C HIS A 113 26.52 -11.22 -7.91
N TYR A 114 25.41 -10.47 -7.87
CA TYR A 114 24.22 -10.70 -8.69
C TYR A 114 24.11 -9.73 -9.87
N GLY A 115 25.14 -8.91 -10.11
CA GLY A 115 25.15 -7.90 -11.18
C GLY A 115 24.36 -6.63 -10.83
N ARG A 116 23.99 -6.43 -9.56
CA ARG A 116 23.18 -5.27 -9.14
C ARG A 116 24.05 -4.05 -8.91
N ARG A 117 23.52 -2.88 -9.27
CA ARG A 117 24.16 -1.60 -8.94
C ARG A 117 23.97 -1.28 -7.46
N ILE A 118 25.06 -0.92 -6.79
CA ILE A 118 25.06 -0.63 -5.35
C ILE A 118 25.01 0.88 -5.14
N LEU A 119 23.92 1.34 -4.51
CA LEU A 119 23.76 2.69 -3.99
C LEU A 119 24.05 2.69 -2.49
N VAL A 120 24.71 3.73 -2.01
CA VAL A 120 25.04 3.91 -0.59
C VAL A 120 24.55 5.26 -0.09
N LEU A 121 24.00 5.28 1.13
CA LEU A 121 23.61 6.48 1.87
C LEU A 121 24.30 6.46 3.22
N PHE A 122 25.13 7.47 3.48
CA PHE A 122 25.69 7.70 4.82
C PHE A 122 24.85 8.75 5.53
N ALA A 123 23.86 8.32 6.32
CA ALA A 123 22.83 9.21 6.87
C ALA A 123 23.42 10.35 7.73
N ALA A 124 24.53 10.09 8.43
CA ALA A 124 25.23 11.09 9.23
C ALA A 124 25.78 12.28 8.41
N ASN A 125 26.07 12.09 7.12
CA ASN A 125 26.61 13.14 6.25
C ASN A 125 25.56 14.18 5.84
N TRP A 126 24.28 13.99 6.19
CA TRP A 126 23.23 14.93 5.84
C TRP A 126 23.36 16.22 6.67
N ASP A 127 23.80 17.28 5.99
CA ASP A 127 23.77 18.65 6.50
C ASP A 127 22.43 19.34 6.16
N GLN A 128 21.54 19.33 7.14
CA GLN A 128 20.20 19.94 7.05
C GLN A 128 20.21 21.45 6.79
N SER A 129 21.34 22.14 7.00
CA SER A 129 21.43 23.57 6.72
C SER A 129 21.55 23.89 5.23
N ARG A 130 21.93 22.89 4.42
CA ARG A 130 22.24 23.05 2.99
C ARG A 130 21.09 22.61 2.08
N TYR A 131 20.38 21.54 2.46
CA TYR A 131 19.26 20.99 1.70
C TYR A 131 18.40 20.07 2.58
N THR A 132 17.16 19.85 2.13
CA THR A 132 16.14 19.10 2.87
C THR A 132 16.22 17.59 2.62
N PHE A 133 15.50 16.82 3.43
CA PHE A 133 15.31 15.40 3.16
C PHE A 133 14.56 15.15 1.84
N VAL A 134 13.65 16.04 1.46
CA VAL A 134 12.94 15.95 0.17
C VAL A 134 13.91 16.11 -1.00
N ASP A 135 14.92 16.98 -0.88
CA ASP A 135 15.97 17.12 -1.90
C ASP A 135 16.79 15.83 -2.04
N ILE A 136 17.08 15.13 -0.93
CA ILE A 136 17.71 13.80 -0.95
C ILE A 136 16.84 12.79 -1.69
N LEU A 137 15.54 12.71 -1.38
CA LEU A 137 14.63 11.79 -2.07
C LEU A 137 14.53 12.09 -3.57
N ARG A 138 14.44 13.37 -3.94
CA ARG A 138 14.45 13.83 -5.34
C ARG A 138 15.75 13.44 -6.04
N ALA A 139 16.90 13.58 -5.38
CA ALA A 139 18.19 13.16 -5.92
C ALA A 139 18.28 11.64 -6.11
N ILE A 140 17.77 10.85 -5.17
CA ILE A 140 17.68 9.38 -5.30
C ILE A 140 16.80 9.01 -6.50
N LEU A 141 15.60 9.59 -6.61
CA LEU A 141 14.68 9.29 -7.70
C LEU A 141 15.24 9.69 -9.05
N LEU A 142 15.88 10.87 -9.16
CA LEU A 142 16.57 11.28 -10.38
C LEU A 142 17.70 10.31 -10.76
N SER A 143 18.46 9.84 -9.77
CA SER A 143 19.54 8.88 -9.98
C SER A 143 19.00 7.53 -10.47
N LEU A 144 17.92 7.04 -9.88
CA LEU A 144 17.25 5.80 -10.30
C LEU A 144 16.66 5.92 -11.71
N GLU A 145 16.03 7.05 -12.04
CA GLU A 145 15.48 7.31 -13.39
C GLU A 145 16.56 7.32 -14.47
N ALA A 146 17.74 7.89 -14.18
CA ALA A 146 18.87 7.86 -15.09
C ALA A 146 19.48 6.45 -15.20
N MET A 147 19.59 5.73 -14.09
CA MET A 147 20.20 4.40 -14.08
C MET A 147 19.34 3.33 -14.74
N ILE A 148 18.01 3.40 -14.64
CA ILE A 148 17.10 2.41 -15.25
C ILE A 148 17.00 2.55 -16.78
N GLU A 149 17.67 3.53 -17.38
CA GLU A 149 17.86 3.59 -18.83
C GLU A 149 18.77 2.45 -19.34
N ASP A 150 19.66 1.94 -18.48
CA ASP A 150 20.52 0.80 -18.77
C ASP A 150 19.74 -0.53 -18.75
N PRO A 151 19.65 -1.26 -19.88
CA PRO A 151 18.97 -2.56 -19.94
C PRO A 151 19.52 -3.59 -18.96
N GLU A 152 20.83 -3.58 -18.68
CA GLU A 152 21.45 -4.49 -17.70
C GLU A 152 20.84 -4.31 -16.31
N LEU A 153 20.60 -3.05 -15.93
CA LEU A 153 20.03 -2.72 -14.62
C LEU A 153 18.53 -2.99 -14.55
N GLN A 154 17.81 -3.00 -15.67
CA GLN A 154 16.40 -3.41 -15.69
C GLN A 154 16.22 -4.89 -15.36
N VAL A 155 17.21 -5.73 -15.71
CA VAL A 155 17.20 -7.18 -15.43
C VAL A 155 17.80 -7.47 -14.06
N ASN A 156 18.95 -6.85 -13.74
CA ASN A 156 19.67 -7.16 -12.51
C ASN A 156 19.14 -6.39 -11.30
N GLY A 157 18.77 -5.11 -11.48
CA GLY A 157 18.26 -4.25 -10.44
C GLY A 157 19.35 -3.54 -9.61
N PHE A 158 18.93 -3.07 -8.44
CA PHE A 158 19.72 -2.21 -7.56
C PHE A 158 19.72 -2.75 -6.12
N VAL A 159 20.72 -2.35 -5.35
CA VAL A 159 20.75 -2.50 -3.89
C VAL A 159 21.02 -1.14 -3.27
N LEU A 160 20.20 -0.76 -2.30
CA LEU A 160 20.42 0.43 -1.49
C LEU A 160 20.92 0.03 -0.11
N ILE A 161 22.12 0.48 0.25
CA ILE A 161 22.72 0.32 1.57
C ILE A 161 22.62 1.64 2.29
N ILE A 162 22.05 1.63 3.50
CA ILE A 162 21.91 2.83 4.33
C ILE A 162 22.71 2.62 5.61
N ASP A 163 23.78 3.39 5.76
CA ASP A 163 24.56 3.47 6.98
C ASP A 163 23.95 4.53 7.91
N TRP A 164 23.40 4.07 9.02
CA TRP A 164 22.80 4.90 10.08
C TRP A 164 23.77 5.24 11.21
N SER A 165 25.03 4.79 11.12
CA SER A 165 26.05 5.08 12.12
C SER A 165 26.23 6.59 12.26
N ASN A 166 26.31 7.07 13.50
CA ASN A 166 26.42 8.50 13.83
C ASN A 166 25.24 9.38 13.37
N PHE A 167 24.10 8.79 12.99
CA PHE A 167 22.89 9.57 12.72
C PHE A 167 22.37 10.19 14.02
N THR A 168 22.23 11.52 14.03
CA THR A 168 21.95 12.28 15.24
C THR A 168 20.46 12.46 15.49
N PHE A 169 20.06 12.67 16.75
CA PHE A 169 18.67 13.02 17.09
C PHE A 169 18.24 14.33 16.42
N LYS A 170 19.18 15.28 16.22
CA LYS A 170 18.92 16.51 15.47
C LYS A 170 18.48 16.20 14.04
N GLN A 171 19.16 15.28 13.35
CA GLN A 171 18.74 14.79 12.03
C GLN A 171 17.41 14.06 12.07
N ALA A 172 17.21 13.14 13.02
CA ALA A 172 15.95 12.42 13.19
C ALA A 172 14.76 13.38 13.39
N SER A 173 14.93 14.45 14.17
CA SER A 173 13.88 15.43 14.47
C SER A 173 13.34 16.20 13.25
N LYS A 174 14.06 16.18 12.12
CA LYS A 174 13.62 16.80 10.86
C LYS A 174 12.87 15.84 9.93
N LEU A 175 12.85 14.55 10.24
CA LEU A 175 12.09 13.57 9.48
C LEU A 175 10.64 13.57 9.98
N THR A 176 9.71 13.96 9.12
CA THR A 176 8.27 13.87 9.44
C THR A 176 7.72 12.52 8.99
N PRO A 177 6.67 11.99 9.65
CA PRO A 177 5.99 10.78 9.18
C PRO A 177 5.51 10.88 7.72
N SER A 178 5.07 12.06 7.27
CA SER A 178 4.67 12.29 5.88
C SER A 178 5.85 12.15 4.90
N MET A 179 7.04 12.64 5.25
CA MET A 179 8.24 12.48 4.43
C MET A 179 8.69 11.03 4.34
N LEU A 180 8.64 10.29 5.47
CA LEU A 180 8.98 8.87 5.48
C LEU A 180 7.98 8.06 4.67
N ARG A 181 6.69 8.36 4.81
CA ARG A 181 5.63 7.74 3.99
C ARG A 181 5.85 8.00 2.50
N LEU A 182 6.17 9.24 2.13
CA LEU A 182 6.50 9.59 0.74
C LEU A 182 7.69 8.76 0.21
N ALA A 183 8.75 8.61 1.00
CA ALA A 183 9.91 7.79 0.64
C ALA A 183 9.53 6.31 0.45
N ILE A 184 8.71 5.78 1.36
CA ILE A 184 8.24 4.39 1.31
C ILE A 184 7.37 4.17 0.08
N GLU A 185 6.38 5.02 -0.17
CA GLU A 185 5.47 4.93 -1.32
C GLU A 185 6.21 5.10 -2.65
N GLY A 186 7.26 5.93 -2.70
CA GLY A 186 8.08 6.10 -3.90
C GLY A 186 9.00 4.90 -4.20
N LEU A 187 9.42 4.14 -3.18
CA LEU A 187 10.31 2.99 -3.32
C LEU A 187 9.58 1.64 -3.36
N GLN A 188 8.41 1.56 -2.73
CA GLN A 188 7.58 0.37 -2.71
C GLN A 188 6.50 0.49 -3.77
N ASN A 189 6.33 -0.57 -4.55
CA ASN A 189 5.05 -0.78 -5.19
C ASN A 189 4.10 -1.27 -4.08
N PRO A 190 3.03 -0.55 -3.69
CA PRO A 190 2.07 -1.09 -2.76
C PRO A 190 1.44 -2.33 -3.39
N ARG A 191 2.00 -3.51 -3.05
CA ARG A 191 1.27 -4.77 -3.09
C ARG A 191 0.23 -4.65 -1.99
N ASN A 192 -0.92 -4.06 -2.32
CA ASN A 192 -2.23 -4.20 -1.67
C ASN A 192 -3.14 -2.98 -1.88
N GLU A 193 -3.15 -2.39 -3.08
CA GLU A 193 -4.39 -1.81 -3.57
C GLU A 193 -4.86 -2.67 -4.72
N ILE A 194 -5.90 -3.44 -4.41
CA ILE A 194 -6.66 -4.22 -5.34
C ILE A 194 -7.04 -3.24 -6.45
N TRP A 195 -6.54 -3.47 -7.66
CA TRP A 195 -7.20 -2.97 -8.85
C TRP A 195 -8.48 -3.78 -8.95
N VAL A 196 -9.46 -3.37 -8.13
CA VAL A 196 -10.85 -3.73 -8.30
C VAL A 196 -11.20 -3.01 -9.59
N GLU A 197 -11.05 -3.72 -10.72
CA GLU A 197 -12.15 -3.72 -11.69
C GLU A 197 -13.41 -3.73 -10.83
N ARG A 198 -14.36 -2.81 -11.04
CA ARG A 198 -15.64 -2.83 -10.32
C ARG A 198 -16.25 -4.24 -10.39
N SER A 199 -15.89 -5.06 -9.40
CA SER A 199 -16.26 -6.45 -9.16
C SER A 199 -15.50 -6.85 -7.89
N ASN A 200 -16.20 -6.65 -6.78
CA ASN A 200 -15.94 -7.17 -5.43
C ASN A 200 -14.98 -8.39 -5.37
N ASN A 201 -13.90 -8.29 -4.60
CA ASN A 201 -13.72 -9.05 -3.35
C ASN A 201 -12.30 -8.88 -2.76
N HIS A 202 -12.26 -8.68 -1.44
CA HIS A 202 -11.08 -8.59 -0.59
C HIS A 202 -10.58 -9.97 -0.17
N GLU A 203 -9.25 -10.21 -0.21
CA GLU A 203 -8.56 -10.97 0.85
C GLU A 203 -7.16 -10.39 1.13
N GLU A 204 -6.90 -10.17 2.42
CA GLU A 204 -5.67 -9.63 3.01
C GLU A 204 -4.89 -10.79 3.65
N ASN A 205 -3.59 -10.93 3.35
CA ASN A 205 -2.67 -11.71 4.18
C ASN A 205 -1.86 -10.77 5.08
N PHE A 206 -2.21 -10.76 6.37
CA PHE A 206 -1.54 -10.05 7.46
C PHE A 206 -0.28 -10.81 7.89
N VAL A 207 0.87 -10.12 7.97
CA VAL A 207 2.13 -10.67 8.54
C VAL A 207 2.68 -9.69 9.58
N GLY A 208 2.66 -10.11 10.85
CA GLY A 208 3.25 -9.41 12.01
C GLY A 208 3.30 -10.35 13.23
N PRO A 209 4.22 -10.14 14.20
CA PRO A 209 4.41 -11.07 15.32
C PRO A 209 3.24 -10.98 16.32
N ASP A 210 2.94 -12.13 16.95
CA ASP A 210 1.87 -12.23 17.94
C ASP A 210 2.10 -11.35 19.17
N ALA A 211 1.04 -10.69 19.64
CA ALA A 211 1.06 -9.91 20.86
C ALA A 211 1.17 -10.84 22.09
N PRO A 212 1.93 -10.45 23.12
CA PRO A 212 2.15 -11.27 24.30
C PRO A 212 0.85 -11.46 25.10
N PHE A 213 0.71 -12.64 25.71
CA PHE A 213 -0.43 -12.99 26.57
C PHE A 213 -0.45 -12.12 27.83
N THR A 214 -1.52 -11.36 28.01
CA THR A 214 -1.83 -10.70 29.29
C THR A 214 -2.97 -11.45 29.97
N HIS A 215 -2.73 -11.92 31.20
CA HIS A 215 -3.70 -12.61 32.04
C HIS A 215 -4.95 -11.75 32.30
N MET A 216 -6.12 -12.37 32.18
CA MET A 216 -7.42 -11.75 32.48
C MET A 216 -7.56 -11.52 33.99
N SER A 217 -7.71 -10.27 34.43
CA SER A 217 -8.24 -9.94 35.75
C SER A 217 -9.70 -9.48 35.60
N GLN A 218 -10.60 -10.30 36.12
CA GLN A 218 -12.03 -10.01 36.25
C GLN A 218 -12.26 -8.97 37.35
N ASP A 219 -12.71 -7.77 37.02
CA ASP A 219 -13.26 -6.83 38.00
C ASP A 219 -14.66 -6.35 37.55
N TYR A 220 -15.67 -6.77 38.30
CA TYR A 220 -17.07 -6.38 38.18
C TYR A 220 -17.27 -4.95 38.71
N ARG A 221 -17.23 -3.95 37.82
CA ARG A 221 -17.87 -2.64 38.06
C ARG A 221 -19.00 -2.44 37.05
N PRO A 222 -20.13 -1.79 37.42
CA PRO A 222 -21.19 -1.49 36.47
C PRO A 222 -20.63 -0.60 35.35
N LEU A 223 -20.59 -1.14 34.13
CA LEU A 223 -20.10 -0.41 32.96
C LEU A 223 -21.03 0.77 32.67
N ASN A 224 -20.46 1.97 32.58
CA ASN A 224 -21.17 3.13 32.06
C ASN A 224 -21.13 3.08 30.52
N TYR A 225 -22.25 2.73 29.90
CA TYR A 225 -22.35 2.51 28.44
C TYR A 225 -22.39 3.80 27.60
N GLY A 226 -22.07 4.95 28.20
CA GLY A 226 -22.06 6.25 27.53
C GLY A 226 -23.45 6.84 27.30
N HIS A 227 -23.49 8.12 26.90
CA HIS A 227 -24.74 8.88 26.75
C HIS A 227 -25.50 8.64 25.44
N ALA A 228 -25.03 7.72 24.60
CA ALA A 228 -25.61 7.47 23.27
C ALA A 228 -26.79 6.48 23.31
N LEU A 229 -26.96 5.72 24.39
CA LEU A 229 -28.00 4.70 24.55
C LEU A 229 -29.11 5.20 25.47
N LEU A 230 -30.34 4.76 25.21
CA LEU A 230 -31.46 5.03 26.10
C LEU A 230 -31.29 4.27 27.43
N PRO A 231 -31.87 4.76 28.53
CA PRO A 231 -31.80 4.07 29.83
C PRO A 231 -32.28 2.62 29.72
N GLY A 232 -31.42 1.66 30.09
CA GLY A 232 -31.71 0.22 30.04
C GLY A 232 -31.39 -0.48 28.71
N GLU A 233 -31.16 0.26 27.63
CA GLU A 233 -30.87 -0.29 26.30
C GLU A 233 -29.53 -1.05 26.27
N GLY A 234 -28.48 -0.46 26.87
CA GLY A 234 -27.17 -1.12 26.98
C GLY A 234 -27.20 -2.40 27.82
N ALA A 235 -28.00 -2.45 28.88
CA ALA A 235 -28.13 -3.65 29.72
C ALA A 235 -28.84 -4.79 28.98
N ALA A 236 -29.90 -4.48 28.23
CA ALA A 236 -30.61 -5.46 27.41
C ALA A 236 -29.71 -6.01 26.29
N MET A 237 -28.92 -5.17 25.63
CA MET A 237 -27.98 -5.59 24.59
C MET A 237 -26.89 -6.53 25.13
N VAL A 238 -26.37 -6.29 26.34
CA VAL A 238 -25.40 -7.18 27.00
C VAL A 238 -25.99 -8.57 27.28
N GLU A 239 -27.29 -8.67 27.59
CA GLU A 239 -27.94 -9.94 27.86
C GLU A 239 -28.00 -10.84 26.62
N TYR A 240 -28.30 -10.25 25.44
CA TYR A 240 -28.21 -10.97 24.16
C TYR A 240 -26.79 -11.45 23.89
N VAL A 241 -25.79 -10.62 24.16
CA VAL A 241 -24.37 -10.96 23.97
C VAL A 241 -23.93 -12.08 24.89
N LYS A 242 -24.29 -12.04 26.18
CA LYS A 242 -24.01 -13.10 27.15
C LYS A 242 -24.70 -14.41 26.80
N ALA A 243 -25.89 -14.34 26.19
CA ALA A 243 -26.59 -15.50 25.68
C ALA A 243 -26.04 -16.01 24.33
N GLY A 244 -25.00 -15.38 23.77
CA GLY A 244 -24.42 -15.72 22.47
C GLY A 244 -25.33 -15.39 21.27
N LYS A 245 -26.33 -14.53 21.46
CA LYS A 245 -27.35 -14.18 20.47
C LYS A 245 -27.03 -12.87 19.76
N ARG A 246 -27.45 -12.75 18.51
CA ARG A 246 -27.41 -11.50 17.74
C ARG A 246 -28.31 -10.46 18.40
N ILE A 247 -27.83 -9.22 18.51
CA ILE A 247 -28.62 -8.10 19.03
C ILE A 247 -29.72 -7.73 18.00
N PRO A 248 -31.00 -7.63 18.38
CA PRO A 248 -32.09 -7.24 17.47
C PRO A 248 -31.99 -5.76 17.04
N ARG A 249 -32.32 -5.47 15.77
CA ARG A 249 -32.47 -4.11 15.22
C ARG A 249 -33.80 -3.51 15.67
N ARG A 250 -33.94 -2.18 15.63
CA ARG A 250 -35.19 -1.46 16.03
C ARG A 250 -36.47 -1.93 15.33
N GLY A 251 -36.37 -2.40 14.08
CA GLY A 251 -37.48 -2.97 13.31
C GLY A 251 -37.71 -4.48 13.52
N GLU A 252 -36.85 -5.13 14.31
CA GLU A 252 -36.91 -6.55 14.66
C GLU A 252 -37.36 -6.75 16.11
N ILE A 253 -37.67 -5.66 16.82
CA ILE A 253 -38.17 -5.71 18.20
C ILE A 253 -39.53 -6.40 18.16
N GLY A 254 -39.60 -7.58 18.79
CA GLY A 254 -40.77 -8.45 18.79
C GLY A 254 -40.65 -9.70 17.90
N LEU A 255 -39.55 -9.83 17.14
CA LEU A 255 -39.21 -11.06 16.40
C LEU A 255 -38.15 -11.85 17.17
N THR A 256 -38.25 -13.17 17.10
CA THR A 256 -37.23 -14.10 17.62
C THR A 256 -35.99 -14.10 16.73
N SER A 257 -34.86 -14.58 17.26
CA SER A 257 -33.60 -14.65 16.51
C SER A 257 -33.73 -15.56 15.29
N GLU A 258 -34.51 -16.63 15.40
CA GLU A 258 -34.77 -17.61 14.35
C GLU A 258 -35.62 -16.99 13.23
N GLU A 259 -36.67 -16.23 13.58
CA GLU A 259 -37.51 -15.53 12.60
C GLU A 259 -36.70 -14.50 11.79
N ILE A 260 -35.80 -13.76 12.44
CA ILE A 260 -34.92 -12.78 11.77
C ILE A 260 -34.04 -13.47 10.71
N VAL A 261 -33.46 -14.63 11.05
CA VAL A 261 -32.61 -15.39 10.12
C VAL A 261 -33.42 -15.88 8.91
N VAL A 262 -34.65 -16.34 9.12
CA VAL A 262 -35.54 -16.78 8.04
C VAL A 262 -35.86 -15.64 7.07
N PHE A 263 -36.16 -14.44 7.59
CA PHE A 263 -36.42 -13.27 6.75
C PHE A 263 -35.18 -12.82 5.97
N GLU A 264 -34.00 -12.84 6.59
CA GLU A 264 -32.73 -12.50 5.92
C GLU A 264 -32.40 -13.51 4.80
N GLN A 265 -32.59 -14.82 5.03
CA GLN A 265 -32.40 -15.85 4.01
C GLN A 265 -33.38 -15.73 2.84
N ALA A 266 -34.60 -15.30 3.11
CA ALA A 266 -35.61 -15.02 2.08
C ALA A 266 -35.37 -13.68 1.34
N GLY A 267 -34.30 -12.95 1.67
CA GLY A 267 -33.90 -11.71 1.00
C GLY A 267 -34.63 -10.45 1.48
N TYR A 268 -35.39 -10.54 2.59
CA TYR A 268 -35.99 -9.37 3.20
C TYR A 268 -34.93 -8.57 3.97
N VAL A 269 -34.76 -7.30 3.61
CA VAL A 269 -33.86 -6.37 4.28
C VAL A 269 -34.66 -5.19 4.81
N MET A 270 -34.56 -4.94 6.12
CA MET A 270 -35.29 -3.84 6.78
C MET A 270 -34.85 -2.47 6.24
N SER A 271 -35.78 -1.51 6.16
CA SER A 271 -35.59 -0.25 5.40
C SER A 271 -34.38 0.60 5.82
N GLY A 272 -33.88 0.41 7.05
CA GLY A 272 -32.70 1.12 7.57
C GLY A 272 -31.34 0.62 7.05
N SER A 273 -31.27 -0.57 6.45
CA SER A 273 -30.01 -1.16 5.94
C SER A 273 -29.67 -0.76 4.50
N ARG A 274 -30.47 0.12 3.87
CA ARG A 274 -30.17 0.70 2.55
C ARG A 274 -29.42 2.05 2.64
N HIS A 275 -29.21 2.57 3.83
CA HIS A 275 -28.56 3.87 4.07
C HIS A 275 -27.25 3.68 4.83
N CYS A 276 -26.12 3.84 4.13
CA CYS A 276 -24.76 3.65 4.67
C CYS A 276 -24.50 4.43 5.97
N HIS A 277 -25.08 5.64 6.09
CA HIS A 277 -24.95 6.49 7.27
C HIS A 277 -25.64 5.89 8.50
N MET A 278 -26.84 5.34 8.36
CA MET A 278 -27.59 4.74 9.48
C MET A 278 -26.96 3.43 9.93
N GLU A 279 -26.43 2.64 8.99
CA GLU A 279 -25.72 1.42 9.28
C GLU A 279 -24.41 1.67 10.05
N ALA A 280 -23.66 2.71 9.67
CA ALA A 280 -22.45 3.11 10.39
C ALA A 280 -22.74 3.62 11.83
N VAL A 281 -23.85 4.33 12.04
CA VAL A 281 -24.27 4.76 13.39
C VAL A 281 -24.64 3.56 14.26
N ARG A 282 -25.37 2.59 13.70
CA ARG A 282 -25.72 1.33 14.37
C ARG A 282 -24.47 0.57 14.82
N LEU A 283 -23.53 0.34 13.89
CA LEU A 283 -22.29 -0.39 14.17
C LEU A 283 -21.44 0.33 15.24
N ARG A 284 -21.43 1.67 15.25
CA ARG A 284 -20.78 2.43 16.32
C ARG A 284 -21.43 2.17 17.68
N MET A 285 -22.76 2.14 17.77
CA MET A 285 -23.48 1.93 19.03
C MET A 285 -23.33 0.49 19.54
N GLU A 286 -23.42 -0.51 18.67
CA GLU A 286 -23.12 -1.91 19.02
C GLU A 286 -21.67 -2.06 19.52
N ASN A 287 -20.72 -1.39 18.88
CA ASN A 287 -19.30 -1.42 19.25
C ASN A 287 -18.97 -0.73 20.58
N GLN A 288 -19.88 0.08 21.14
CA GLN A 288 -19.72 0.72 22.44
C GLN A 288 -20.02 -0.22 23.62
N ILE A 289 -20.71 -1.33 23.37
CA ILE A 289 -21.21 -2.22 24.42
C ILE A 289 -20.21 -3.34 24.74
N TYR A 290 -19.44 -3.75 23.73
CA TYR A 290 -18.47 -4.82 23.89
C TYR A 290 -17.20 -4.37 24.62
N SER A 291 -16.86 -5.08 25.71
CA SER A 291 -15.51 -5.04 26.28
C SER A 291 -14.48 -5.49 25.25
N VAL A 292 -13.21 -5.07 25.41
CA VAL A 292 -12.11 -5.44 24.49
C VAL A 292 -11.98 -6.97 24.36
N ASP A 293 -12.22 -7.71 25.45
CA ASP A 293 -12.18 -9.17 25.47
C ASP A 293 -13.42 -9.81 24.83
N GLU A 294 -14.59 -9.15 24.90
CA GLU A 294 -15.82 -9.62 24.24
C GLU A 294 -15.74 -9.40 22.72
N LYS A 295 -15.11 -8.31 22.27
CA LYS A 295 -14.78 -8.10 20.84
C LYS A 295 -13.88 -9.20 20.30
N ARG A 296 -12.96 -9.70 21.14
CA ARG A 296 -12.05 -10.81 20.80
C ARG A 296 -12.79 -12.14 20.67
N ALA A 297 -13.71 -12.43 21.60
CA ALA A 297 -14.49 -13.67 21.58
C ALA A 297 -15.51 -13.71 20.42
N LEU A 298 -16.15 -12.59 20.09
CA LEU A 298 -17.13 -12.53 18.99
C LEU A 298 -16.51 -12.55 17.59
N ALA A 299 -15.30 -11.99 17.42
CA ALA A 299 -14.56 -12.05 16.16
C ALA A 299 -14.23 -13.49 15.73
N SER A 300 -14.07 -14.41 16.70
CA SER A 300 -13.91 -15.84 16.44
C SER A 300 -15.18 -16.56 16.02
N PHE A 301 -16.37 -15.98 16.28
CA PHE A 301 -17.66 -16.62 15.98
C PHE A 301 -18.37 -16.05 14.75
N ASN A 302 -18.08 -14.81 14.32
CA ASN A 302 -18.66 -14.26 13.09
C ASN A 302 -17.76 -13.17 12.46
N PRO A 303 -16.78 -13.55 11.63
CA PRO A 303 -15.72 -12.65 11.15
C PRO A 303 -16.22 -11.54 10.22
N GLU A 304 -17.37 -11.71 9.56
CA GLU A 304 -17.85 -10.76 8.55
C GLU A 304 -18.46 -9.47 9.13
N LYS A 305 -19.03 -9.51 10.34
CA LYS A 305 -19.78 -8.36 10.91
C LYS A 305 -18.90 -7.26 11.52
N TRP A 306 -17.64 -7.54 11.88
CA TRP A 306 -16.76 -6.54 12.51
C TRP A 306 -15.92 -5.72 11.50
N ARG A 307 -15.91 -6.09 10.22
CA ARG A 307 -15.19 -5.32 9.18
C ARG A 307 -15.78 -3.92 8.94
N ILE A 308 -17.03 -3.70 9.30
CA ILE A 308 -17.73 -2.44 9.10
C ILE A 308 -17.81 -1.73 10.45
N GLY A 309 -16.79 -0.95 10.83
CA GLY A 309 -16.87 -0.36 12.17
C GLY A 309 -15.69 0.39 12.73
N LYS A 310 -14.85 1.05 11.93
CA LYS A 310 -14.17 2.25 12.44
C LYS A 310 -14.18 3.41 11.44
N PRO A 311 -14.71 4.57 11.83
CA PRO A 311 -14.81 5.75 10.98
C PRO A 311 -13.45 6.46 10.90
N ASN A 312 -13.05 6.83 9.69
CA ASN A 312 -12.06 7.89 9.47
C ASN A 312 -12.57 9.17 10.14
N LYS A 313 -11.74 9.77 10.99
CA LYS A 313 -11.95 11.10 11.56
C LYS A 313 -10.57 11.75 11.77
N PRO A 314 -10.53 13.08 11.66
CA PRO A 314 -10.23 13.77 10.40
C PRO A 314 -8.74 14.02 10.18
#